data_AF-A0A9W9ZUQ0-F1
#
_entry.id   AF-A0A9W9ZUQ0-F1
#
_cell.length_a   1.000
_cell.length_b   1.000
_cell.length_c   1.000
_cell.angle_alpha   90.00
_cell.angle_beta   90.00
_cell.angle_gamma   90.00
#
_symmetry.space_group_name_H-M   'P 1'
#
loop_
_entity.id
_entity.type
_entity.pdbx_description
1 polymer ?
#
loop_
_entity_poly.entity_id
_entity_poly.type
_entity_poly.pdbx_seq_one_letter_code
_entity_poly.pdbx_strand_id
1 'polypeptide(L)'
;MKLYEQGIKTYELPDCESDEDEDYVEQTKQLKAGMPFAVVGSNTLIELKNPKHCDFVKLRTMLITHMQDLKEVTQETHYENFRATQLSGESPINPISNEDLIDAPKNGKRAHHVTNAILEKDRALMQKEEELRRMQEMIAKMQEQMKSQS
;
A
#
# COMPACT_ATOMS: atom_id res chain seq x y z
N MET A 1 -22.85 -1.81 -0.44
CA MET A 1 -22.30 -3.18 -0.40
C MET A 1 -21.68 -3.36 0.98
N LYS A 2 -22.13 -4.34 1.79
CA LYS A 2 -21.84 -4.44 3.23
C LYS A 2 -20.35 -4.51 3.62
N LEU A 3 -19.45 -4.79 2.67
CA LEU A 3 -18.01 -4.92 2.91
C LEU A 3 -17.37 -3.58 3.34
N TYR A 4 -17.72 -2.48 2.67
CA TYR A 4 -17.17 -1.16 2.97
C TYR A 4 -17.57 -0.65 4.36
N GLU A 5 -18.79 -0.99 4.80
CA GLU A 5 -19.30 -0.67 6.14
C GLU A 5 -18.49 -1.35 7.25
N GLN A 6 -17.77 -2.43 6.93
CA GLN A 6 -16.91 -3.17 7.86
C GLN A 6 -15.43 -2.82 7.71
N GLY A 7 -15.08 -1.82 6.91
CA GLY A 7 -13.69 -1.43 6.65
C GLY A 7 -12.90 -2.46 5.83
N ILE A 8 -13.58 -3.39 5.16
CA ILE A 8 -12.95 -4.39 4.30
C ILE A 8 -12.59 -3.72 2.97
N LYS A 9 -11.29 -3.58 2.70
CA LYS A 9 -10.76 -3.08 1.44
C LYS A 9 -10.57 -4.25 0.47
N THR A 10 -11.26 -4.19 -0.67
CA THR A 10 -11.08 -5.13 -1.77
C THR A 10 -10.28 -4.49 -2.89
N TYR A 11 -9.74 -5.29 -3.79
CA TYR A 11 -9.14 -4.79 -5.03
C TYR A 11 -10.17 -4.01 -5.86
N GLU A 12 -9.76 -2.87 -6.40
CA GLU A 12 -10.56 -2.00 -7.26
C GLU A 12 -9.88 -1.94 -8.63
N LEU A 13 -10.63 -2.22 -9.70
CA LEU A 13 -10.06 -2.14 -11.05
C LEU A 13 -9.68 -0.68 -11.35
N PRO A 14 -8.52 -0.42 -11.98
CA PRO A 14 -8.11 0.89 -12.46
C PRO A 14 -9.20 1.58 -13.28
N ASP A 15 -9.22 2.90 -13.25
CA ASP A 15 -10.04 3.69 -14.16
C ASP A 15 -9.40 3.72 -15.55
N CYS A 16 -10.23 3.63 -16.59
CA CYS A 16 -9.75 3.69 -17.96
C CYS A 16 -9.22 5.10 -18.27
N GLU A 17 -8.13 5.16 -19.02
CA GLU A 17 -7.59 6.43 -19.52
C GLU A 17 -8.42 6.97 -20.69
N SER A 18 -8.27 8.26 -21.00
CA SER A 18 -9.10 8.94 -22.01
C SER A 18 -8.77 8.55 -23.46
N ASP A 19 -7.60 7.97 -23.68
CA ASP A 19 -7.10 7.48 -24.97
C ASP A 19 -7.36 5.98 -25.18
N GLU A 20 -8.00 5.31 -24.22
CA GLU A 20 -8.37 3.90 -24.36
C GLU A 20 -9.56 3.70 -25.30
N ASP A 21 -9.54 2.56 -26.01
CA ASP A 21 -10.59 2.20 -26.96
C ASP A 21 -11.96 2.01 -26.27
N GLU A 22 -13.04 2.47 -26.91
CA GLU A 22 -14.41 2.39 -26.36
C GLU A 22 -14.80 0.96 -25.95
N ASP A 23 -14.39 -0.04 -26.73
CA ASP A 23 -14.63 -1.46 -26.45
C ASP A 23 -13.98 -1.92 -25.14
N TYR A 24 -12.75 -1.44 -24.86
CA TYR A 24 -12.04 -1.76 -23.62
C TYR A 24 -12.69 -1.07 -22.42
N VAL A 25 -13.06 0.20 -22.58
CA VAL A 25 -13.79 0.96 -21.54
C VAL A 25 -15.08 0.26 -21.17
N GLU A 26 -15.86 -0.19 -22.17
CA GLU A 26 -17.10 -0.91 -21.93
C GLU A 26 -16.84 -2.27 -21.26
N GLN A 27 -15.81 -3.01 -21.70
CA GLN A 27 -15.42 -4.27 -21.07
C GLN A 27 -15.06 -4.08 -19.59
N THR A 28 -14.24 -3.08 -19.25
CA THR A 28 -13.83 -2.78 -17.88
C THR A 28 -15.03 -2.37 -17.02
N LYS A 29 -15.94 -1.57 -17.57
CA LYS A 29 -17.21 -1.22 -16.91
C LYS A 29 -18.06 -2.45 -16.62
N GLN A 30 -18.17 -3.39 -17.57
CA GLN A 30 -18.89 -4.65 -17.36
C GLN A 30 -18.23 -5.53 -16.29
N LEU A 31 -16.90 -5.54 -16.21
CA LEU A 31 -16.16 -6.25 -15.16
C LEU A 31 -16.42 -5.62 -13.78
N LYS A 32 -16.31 -4.29 -13.66
CA LYS A 32 -16.60 -3.54 -12.41
C LYS A 32 -18.03 -3.80 -11.94
N ALA A 33 -19.01 -3.77 -12.84
CA ALA A 33 -20.42 -4.04 -12.52
C ALA A 33 -20.69 -5.52 -12.17
N GLY A 34 -19.81 -6.43 -12.59
CA GLY A 34 -19.90 -7.87 -12.27
C GLY A 34 -19.34 -8.24 -10.89
N MET A 35 -18.77 -7.30 -10.14
CA MET A 35 -18.25 -7.58 -8.80
C MET A 35 -19.36 -7.51 -7.74
N PRO A 36 -19.46 -8.50 -6.82
CA PRO A 36 -18.60 -9.68 -6.67
C PRO A 36 -18.99 -10.82 -7.64
N PHE A 37 -18.01 -11.52 -8.21
CA PHE A 37 -18.25 -12.59 -9.19
C PHE A 37 -18.87 -13.85 -8.57
N ALA A 38 -19.96 -14.35 -9.15
CA ALA A 38 -20.55 -15.64 -8.78
C ALA A 38 -19.97 -16.77 -9.64
N VAL A 39 -18.97 -17.49 -9.10
CA VAL A 39 -18.21 -18.49 -9.85
C VAL A 39 -18.49 -19.93 -9.42
N VAL A 40 -18.38 -20.85 -10.37
CA VAL A 40 -18.44 -22.30 -10.13
C VAL A 40 -17.11 -22.90 -10.57
N GLY A 41 -16.55 -23.80 -9.75
CA GLY A 41 -15.33 -24.55 -10.08
C GLY A 41 -15.67 -25.96 -10.56
N SER A 42 -14.95 -26.43 -11.58
CA SER A 42 -15.04 -27.80 -12.10
C SER A 42 -13.71 -28.21 -12.71
N ASN A 43 -13.33 -29.48 -12.52
CA ASN A 43 -12.16 -30.09 -13.17
C ASN A 43 -12.52 -30.75 -14.51
N THR A 44 -13.81 -30.81 -14.86
CA THR A 44 -14.30 -31.32 -16.14
C THR A 44 -14.78 -30.16 -17.01
N LEU A 45 -14.49 -30.21 -18.31
CA LEU A 45 -14.62 -29.09 -19.27
C LEU A 45 -16.07 -28.58 -19.49
N ILE A 46 -17.06 -29.25 -18.91
CA ILE A 46 -18.45 -29.15 -19.36
C ILE A 46 -19.12 -28.03 -18.55
N GLU A 47 -19.48 -26.94 -19.25
CA GLU A 47 -20.38 -25.83 -18.84
C GLU A 47 -19.79 -24.55 -18.19
N LEU A 48 -18.53 -24.50 -17.73
CA LEU A 48 -17.99 -23.29 -17.08
C LEU A 48 -17.81 -22.06 -17.99
N LYS A 49 -17.82 -22.26 -19.31
CA LYS A 49 -17.68 -21.16 -20.29
C LYS A 49 -19.01 -20.49 -20.64
N ASN A 50 -20.15 -20.99 -20.14
CA ASN A 50 -21.44 -20.38 -20.42
C ASN A 50 -21.67 -19.19 -19.47
N PRO A 51 -21.66 -17.93 -19.96
CA PRO A 51 -21.82 -16.75 -19.12
C PRO A 51 -23.21 -16.67 -18.46
N LYS A 52 -24.18 -17.48 -18.90
CA LYS A 52 -25.49 -17.60 -18.24
C LYS A 52 -25.47 -18.46 -16.97
N HIS A 53 -24.43 -19.29 -16.78
CA HIS A 53 -24.35 -20.24 -15.66
C HIS A 53 -23.47 -19.71 -14.52
N CYS A 54 -22.41 -18.97 -14.84
CA CYS A 54 -21.53 -18.36 -13.83
C CYS A 54 -20.67 -17.23 -14.42
N ASP A 55 -20.08 -16.42 -13.54
CA ASP A 55 -19.17 -15.34 -13.89
C ASP A 55 -17.72 -15.79 -14.09
N PHE A 56 -17.45 -17.10 -14.27
CA PHE A 56 -16.09 -17.63 -14.40
C PHE A 56 -15.31 -16.94 -15.52
N VAL A 57 -15.95 -16.67 -16.65
CA VAL A 57 -15.33 -15.95 -17.77
C VAL A 57 -14.93 -14.52 -17.36
N LYS A 58 -15.79 -13.80 -16.62
CA LYS A 58 -15.49 -12.44 -16.13
C LYS A 58 -14.32 -12.45 -15.15
N LEU A 59 -14.33 -13.37 -14.17
CA LEU A 59 -13.23 -13.53 -13.21
C LEU A 59 -11.92 -13.85 -13.93
N ARG A 60 -11.94 -14.80 -14.87
CA ARG A 60 -10.75 -15.17 -15.65
C ARG A 60 -10.22 -13.99 -16.47
N THR A 61 -11.11 -13.25 -17.15
CA THR A 61 -10.72 -12.09 -17.95
C THR A 61 -10.13 -11.00 -17.07
N MET A 62 -10.78 -10.66 -15.95
CA MET A 62 -10.27 -9.69 -14.98
C MET A 62 -8.87 -10.06 -14.51
N LEU A 63 -8.66 -11.31 -14.08
CA LEU A 63 -7.34 -11.79 -13.66
C LEU A 63 -6.31 -11.66 -14.78
N ILE A 64 -6.58 -12.17 -15.97
CA ILE A 64 -5.61 -12.16 -17.09
C ILE A 64 -5.23 -10.73 -17.50
N THR A 65 -6.21 -9.82 -17.59
CA THR A 65 -6.00 -8.44 -18.06
C THR A 65 -5.36 -7.55 -17.01
N HIS A 66 -5.68 -7.76 -15.72
CA HIS A 66 -5.24 -6.89 -14.62
C HIS A 66 -4.15 -7.51 -13.73
N MET A 67 -3.51 -8.61 -14.18
CA MET A 67 -2.41 -9.26 -13.44
C MET A 67 -1.25 -8.30 -13.15
N GLN A 68 -0.96 -7.36 -14.06
CA GLN A 68 0.14 -6.41 -13.87
C GLN A 68 -0.14 -5.44 -12.73
N ASP A 69 -1.29 -4.78 -12.78
CA ASP A 69 -1.76 -3.86 -11.74
C ASP A 69 -1.89 -4.56 -10.38
N LEU A 70 -2.40 -5.80 -10.33
CA LEU A 70 -2.43 -6.59 -9.09
C LEU A 70 -1.04 -6.79 -8.46
N LYS A 71 -0.01 -6.99 -9.29
CA LYS A 71 1.38 -7.08 -8.80
C LYS A 71 1.88 -5.73 -8.30
N GLU A 72 1.56 -4.64 -8.98
CA GLU A 72 1.95 -3.29 -8.60
C GLU A 72 1.31 -2.88 -7.26
N VAL A 73 0.00 -3.06 -7.10
CA VAL A 73 -0.69 -2.82 -5.81
C VAL A 73 -0.08 -3.66 -4.69
N THR A 74 0.24 -4.92 -4.97
CA THR A 74 0.90 -5.80 -3.98
C THR A 74 2.27 -5.26 -3.59
N GLN A 75 3.06 -4.80 -4.56
CA GLN A 75 4.40 -4.29 -4.33
C GLN A 75 4.37 -2.93 -3.62
N GLU A 76 3.62 -1.97 -4.13
CA GLU A 76 3.65 -0.56 -3.72
C GLU A 76 2.80 -0.27 -2.48
N THR A 77 1.79 -1.09 -2.19
CA THR A 77 0.95 -0.92 -1.01
C THR A 77 1.21 -2.00 0.01
N HIS A 78 0.93 -3.26 -0.32
CA HIS A 78 0.95 -4.33 0.70
C HIS A 78 2.37 -4.63 1.20
N TYR A 79 3.34 -4.74 0.28
CA TYR A 79 4.72 -5.02 0.63
C TYR A 79 5.42 -3.81 1.24
N GLU A 80 5.19 -2.60 0.73
CA GLU A 80 5.70 -1.36 1.35
C GLU A 80 5.20 -1.20 2.79
N ASN A 81 3.91 -1.41 3.05
CA ASN A 81 3.35 -1.36 4.40
C ASN A 81 3.99 -2.41 5.32
N PHE A 82 4.12 -3.65 4.84
CA PHE A 82 4.81 -4.70 5.58
C PHE A 82 6.27 -4.31 5.89
N ARG A 83 6.99 -3.76 4.90
CA ARG A 83 8.38 -3.33 5.06
C ARG A 83 8.52 -2.20 6.06
N ALA A 84 7.63 -1.20 6.01
CA ALA A 84 7.60 -0.08 6.95
C ALA A 84 7.39 -0.58 8.39
N THR A 85 6.39 -1.44 8.61
CA THR A 85 6.15 -2.09 9.90
C THR A 85 7.39 -2.86 10.38
N GLN A 86 7.98 -3.67 9.51
CA GLN A 86 9.14 -4.48 9.88
C GLN A 86 10.38 -3.65 10.25
N LEU A 87 10.58 -2.48 9.60
CA LEU A 87 11.67 -1.55 9.88
C LEU A 87 11.40 -0.69 11.13
N SER A 88 10.13 -0.34 11.39
CA SER A 88 9.73 0.43 12.57
C SER A 88 9.91 -0.35 13.89
N GLY A 89 9.98 -1.69 13.82
CA GLY A 89 10.03 -2.55 15.00
C GLY A 89 8.67 -2.78 15.65
N GLU A 90 7.59 -2.23 15.09
CA GLU A 90 6.22 -2.61 15.44
C GLU A 90 5.99 -4.05 14.99
N SER A 91 5.64 -4.94 15.92
CA SER A 91 5.25 -6.31 15.55
C SER A 91 3.90 -6.22 14.83
N PRO A 92 3.72 -6.85 13.67
CA PRO A 92 2.46 -6.75 12.95
C PRO A 92 1.35 -7.35 13.81
N ILE A 93 0.28 -6.57 14.04
CA ILE A 93 -1.00 -7.11 14.52
C ILE A 93 -1.60 -7.91 13.35
N ASN A 94 -1.21 -9.19 13.24
CA ASN A 94 -1.87 -10.15 12.37
C ASN A 94 -3.07 -10.75 13.15
N PRO A 95 -4.33 -10.61 12.68
CA PRO A 95 -5.47 -11.31 13.27
C PRO A 95 -5.60 -12.78 12.80
N ILE A 96 -4.54 -13.39 12.24
CA ILE A 96 -4.53 -14.81 11.86
C ILE A 96 -3.33 -15.49 12.52
N SER A 97 -3.53 -15.91 13.77
CA SER A 97 -2.66 -16.87 14.44
C SER A 97 -2.94 -18.27 13.89
N ASN A 98 -2.17 -18.68 12.88
CA ASN A 98 -1.91 -20.10 12.66
C ASN A 98 -0.55 -20.41 13.31
N GLU A 99 -0.60 -20.81 14.58
CA GLU A 99 0.47 -21.55 15.23
C GLU A 99 0.69 -22.83 14.44
N ASP A 100 1.82 -22.89 13.71
CA ASP A 100 2.63 -24.10 13.46
C ASP A 100 3.44 -23.97 12.15
N LEU A 101 4.50 -23.14 12.14
CA LEU A 101 5.63 -23.30 11.21
C LEU A 101 6.95 -22.87 11.89
N ILE A 102 7.50 -23.80 12.68
CA ILE A 102 8.89 -24.31 12.66
C ILE A 102 10.03 -23.28 12.45
N ASP A 103 10.72 -22.98 13.56
CA ASP A 103 12.18 -22.77 13.70
C ASP A 103 12.93 -21.90 12.65
N ALA A 104 12.64 -20.59 12.63
CA ALA A 104 13.50 -19.61 11.98
C ALA A 104 14.37 -18.86 13.02
N PRO A 105 15.70 -18.71 12.80
CA PRO A 105 16.56 -18.01 13.75
C PRO A 105 16.18 -16.52 13.81
N LYS A 106 15.71 -16.08 14.97
CA LYS A 106 15.37 -14.68 15.27
C LYS A 106 16.60 -13.78 15.08
N ASN A 107 16.76 -13.20 13.90
CA ASN A 107 17.81 -12.24 13.59
C ASN A 107 17.48 -10.83 14.14
N GLY A 108 16.96 -10.77 15.38
CA GLY A 108 16.49 -9.53 16.04
C GLY A 108 17.59 -8.55 16.42
N LYS A 109 18.87 -8.94 16.29
CA LYS A 109 20.00 -8.06 16.63
C LYS A 109 20.28 -6.97 15.58
N ARG A 110 19.97 -7.23 14.29
CA ARG A 110 20.16 -6.23 13.22
C ARG A 110 19.06 -5.18 13.20
N ALA A 111 17.81 -5.59 13.37
CA ALA A 111 16.68 -4.66 13.42
C ALA A 111 16.83 -3.67 14.60
N HIS A 112 17.21 -4.15 15.78
CA HIS A 112 17.36 -3.32 16.98
C HIS A 112 18.50 -2.29 16.87
N HIS A 113 19.56 -2.60 16.13
CA HIS A 113 20.66 -1.67 15.90
C HIS A 113 20.30 -0.58 14.88
N VAL A 114 19.42 -0.90 13.93
CA VAL A 114 18.91 0.07 12.94
C VAL A 114 17.90 1.02 13.57
N THR A 115 16.95 0.52 14.37
CA THR A 115 15.99 1.39 15.09
C THR A 115 16.68 2.35 16.06
N ASN A 116 17.69 1.89 16.81
CA ASN A 116 18.47 2.77 17.68
C ASN A 116 19.20 3.87 16.87
N ALA A 117 19.79 3.53 15.72
CA ALA A 117 20.49 4.49 14.87
C ALA A 117 19.54 5.53 14.22
N ILE A 118 18.31 5.12 13.88
CA ILE A 118 17.28 6.03 13.34
C ILE A 118 16.82 7.01 14.44
N LEU A 119 16.52 6.52 15.64
CA LEU A 119 16.13 7.35 16.78
C LEU A 119 17.21 8.36 17.18
N GLU A 120 18.49 7.96 17.14
CA GLU A 120 19.62 8.86 17.38
C GLU A 120 19.73 9.94 16.29
N LYS A 121 19.51 9.60 15.02
CA LYS A 121 19.53 10.57 13.92
C LYS A 121 18.36 11.57 14.02
N ASP A 122 17.16 11.12 14.37
CA ASP A 122 16.01 12.00 14.54
C ASP A 122 16.22 12.99 15.69
N ARG A 123 16.82 12.52 16.79
CA ARG A 123 17.20 13.39 17.91
C ARG A 123 18.25 14.44 17.50
N ALA A 124 19.26 14.04 16.73
CA ALA A 124 20.29 14.95 16.24
C ALA A 124 19.73 15.98 15.24
N LEU A 125 18.75 15.58 14.41
CA LEU A 125 18.09 16.47 13.46
C LEU A 125 17.32 17.59 14.17
N MET A 126 16.54 17.25 15.20
CA MET A 126 15.79 18.24 16.00
C MET A 126 16.71 19.25 16.69
N GLN A 127 17.85 18.79 17.23
CA GLN A 127 18.82 19.68 17.86
C GLN A 127 19.41 20.67 16.85
N LYS A 128 19.76 20.19 15.64
CA LYS A 128 20.25 21.06 14.58
C LYS A 128 19.22 22.08 14.11
N GLU A 129 17.95 21.69 14.00
CA GLU A 129 16.87 22.63 13.66
C GLU A 129 16.69 23.72 14.73
N GLU A 130 16.78 23.36 16.01
CA GLU A 130 16.69 24.35 17.09
C GLU A 130 17.85 25.34 17.08
N GLU A 131 19.09 24.85 16.87
CA GLU A 131 20.26 25.71 16.72
C GLU A 131 20.13 26.64 15.50
N LEU A 132 19.66 26.11 14.37
CA LEU A 132 19.45 26.91 13.16
C LEU A 132 18.43 28.02 13.41
N ARG A 133 17.35 27.70 14.14
CA ARG A 133 16.31 28.66 14.52
C ARG A 133 16.85 29.75 15.45
N ARG A 134 17.65 29.39 16.47
CA ARG A 134 18.29 30.39 17.36
C ARG A 134 19.24 31.30 16.60
N MET A 135 20.00 30.75 15.66
CA MET A 135 20.94 31.53 14.84
C MET A 135 20.18 32.51 13.92
N GLN A 136 19.09 32.07 13.31
CA GLN A 136 18.22 32.94 12.50
C GLN A 136 17.66 34.11 13.32
N GLU A 137 17.19 33.86 14.54
CA GLU A 137 16.70 34.92 15.44
C GLU A 137 17.80 35.92 15.82
N MET A 138 19.02 35.45 16.06
CA MET A 138 20.15 36.31 16.38
C MET A 138 20.55 37.19 15.18
N ILE A 139 20.60 36.62 13.97
CA ILE A 139 20.87 37.38 12.74
C ILE A 139 19.79 38.43 12.49
N ALA A 140 18.51 38.08 12.69
CA ALA A 140 17.40 39.01 12.53
C ALA A 140 17.53 40.21 13.48
N LYS A 141 17.83 39.97 14.77
CA LYS A 141 18.06 41.04 15.75
C LYS A 141 19.25 41.93 15.39
N MET A 142 20.34 41.32 14.92
CA MET A 142 21.53 42.08 14.51
C MET A 142 21.26 42.96 13.28
N GLN A 143 20.51 42.46 12.30
CA GLN A 143 20.08 43.25 11.12
C GLN A 143 19.15 44.40 11.52
N GLU A 144 18.29 44.20 12.52
CA GLU A 144 17.37 45.21 13.02
C GLU A 144 18.11 46.35 13.75
N GLN A 145 19.11 46.01 14.57
CA GLN A 145 19.97 47.00 15.24
C GLN A 145 20.76 47.85 14.24
N MET A 146 21.32 47.25 13.19
CA MET A 146 22.03 47.99 12.14
C MET A 146 21.11 48.95 11.38
N LYS A 147 19.86 48.55 11.09
CA LYS A 147 18.87 49.42 10.43
C LYS A 147 18.38 50.56 11.33
N SER A 148 18.43 50.39 12.64
CA SER A 148 18.05 51.44 13.60
C SER A 148 19.15 52.48 13.87
N GLN A 149 20.39 52.23 13.39
CA GLN A 149 21.54 53.13 13.52
C GLN A 149 21.91 53.84 12.21
N SER A 150 21.14 53.66 11.14
CA SER A 150 21.22 54.43 9.88
C SER A 150 19.96 55.27 9.70
#